data_AF-A0A435AHJ5-F1
#
_entry.id   AF-A0A435AHJ5-F1
#
_cell.length_a   1.000
_cell.length_b   1.000
_cell.length_c   1.000
_cell.angle_alpha   90.00
_cell.angle_beta   90.00
_cell.angle_gamma   90.00
#
_symmetry.space_group_name_H-M   'P 1'
#
loop_
_entity.id
_entity.type
_entity.pdbx_description
1 polymer ?
#
loop_
_entity_poly.entity_id
_entity_poly.type
_entity_poly.pdbx_seq_one_letter_code
_entity_poly.pdbx_strand_id
1 'polypeptide(L)' 'MNTVALAFDLGGTELRGALIERGGDVVARVSAPTLAGAGSEAVIGQIITLADKLLKEHPQAKV' A
#
# COMPACT_ATOMS: atom_id res chain seq x y z
N MET A 1 -3.95 18.79 -6.99
CA MET A 1 -3.18 17.60 -6.59
C MET A 1 -3.11 17.62 -5.08
N ASN A 2 -3.59 16.57 -4.41
CA ASN A 2 -3.48 16.46 -2.95
C ASN A 2 -2.22 15.67 -2.61
N THR A 3 -1.45 16.18 -1.65
CA THR A 3 -0.39 15.40 -1.03
C THR A 3 -1.02 14.34 -0.14
N VAL A 4 -0.65 13.08 -0.38
CA VAL A 4 -1.14 11.92 0.36
C VAL A 4 0.05 11.15 0.91
N ALA A 5 -0.16 10.34 1.94
CA ALA A 5 0.83 9.38 2.42
C ALA A 5 0.49 7.98 1.91
N LEU A 6 1.53 7.19 1.60
CA LEU A 6 1.39 5.74 1.50
C LEU A 6 1.46 5.14 2.91
N ALA A 7 0.48 4.32 3.24
CA ALA A 7 0.43 3.57 4.49
C ALA A 7 0.41 2.06 4.18
N PHE A 8 1.15 1.28 4.97
CA PHE A 8 1.17 -0.18 4.88
C PHE A 8 0.91 -0.80 6.25
N ASP A 9 -0.08 -1.69 6.31
CA ASP A 9 -0.39 -2.54 7.46
C ASP A 9 0.05 -3.97 7.11
N LEU A 10 1.21 -4.37 7.64
CA LEU A 10 1.81 -5.67 7.40
C LEU A 10 1.42 -6.64 8.52
N GLY A 11 0.39 -7.45 8.27
CA GLY A 11 0.04 -8.61 9.09
C GLY A 11 0.72 -9.90 8.63
N GLY A 12 0.72 -10.91 9.49
CA GLY A 12 1.26 -12.24 9.15
C GLY A 12 0.46 -12.99 8.07
N THR A 13 -0.80 -12.62 7.89
CA THR A 13 -1.73 -13.25 6.93
C THR A 13 -2.18 -12.32 5.82
N GLU A 14 -2.29 -11.02 6.10
CA GLU A 14 -2.76 -10.02 5.16
C GLU A 14 -1.86 -8.79 5.19
N LEU A 15 -1.46 -8.32 4.01
CA LEU A 15 -0.75 -7.07 3.80
C LEU A 15 -1.71 -6.11 3.12
N ARG A 16 -1.86 -4.92 3.70
CA ARG A 16 -2.73 -3.86 3.19
C ARG A 16 -1.92 -2.63 2.86
N GLY A 17 -2.26 -1.97 1.76
CA GLY A 17 -1.73 -0.66 1.38
C GLY A 17 -2.87 0.35 1.29
N ALA A 18 -2.59 1.61 1.61
CA ALA A 18 -3.56 2.69 1.49
C ALA A 18 -2.92 4.02 1.09
N LEU A 19 -3.70 4.88 0.42
CA LEU A 19 -3.42 6.30 0.28
C LEU A 19 -4.21 7.06 1.33
N ILE A 20 -3.53 7.90 2.11
CA ILE A 20 -4.10 8.64 3.23
C ILE A 20 -3.93 10.14 2.98
N GLU A 21 -5.02 10.89 3.01
CA GLU A 21 -4.95 12.35 2.95
C GLU A 21 -4.49 12.95 4.27
N ARG A 22 -4.09 14.24 4.26
CA ARG A 22 -3.60 14.95 5.45
C ARG A 22 -4.58 14.92 6.63
N GLY A 23 -5.88 14.85 6.37
CA GLY A 23 -6.93 14.75 7.40
C GLY A 23 -7.00 13.38 8.09
N GLY A 24 -6.28 12.37 7.58
CA GLY A 24 -6.36 10.98 8.04
C GLY A 24 -7.34 10.12 7.25
N ASP A 25 -8.03 10.69 6.25
CA ASP A 25 -8.99 9.97 5.43
C ASP A 25 -8.31 8.98 4.48
N VAL A 26 -8.83 7.76 4.43
CA VAL A 26 -8.40 6.73 3.49
C VAL A 26 -9.07 7.00 2.13
N VAL A 27 -8.29 7.44 1.15
CA VAL A 27 -8.80 7.74 -0.20
C VAL A 27 -8.71 6.55 -1.16
N ALA A 28 -7.84 5.60 -0.86
CA ALA A 28 -7.68 4.36 -1.62
C ALA A 28 -7.11 3.26 -0.74
N ARG A 29 -7.45 2.00 -1.03
CA ARG A 29 -6.87 0.84 -0.35
C ARG A 29 -6.76 -0.37 -1.28
N VAL A 30 -5.75 -1.18 -1.03
CA VAL A 30 -5.52 -2.49 -1.65
C VAL A 30 -5.11 -3.49 -0.58
N SER A 31 -5.43 -4.77 -0.77
CA SER A 31 -4.89 -5.83 0.08
C SER A 31 -4.56 -7.09 -0.70
N ALA A 32 -3.69 -7.90 -0.11
CA ALA A 32 -3.31 -9.22 -0.60
C ALA A 32 -2.90 -10.09 0.59
N PRO A 33 -3.00 -11.43 0.49
CA PRO A 33 -2.40 -12.32 1.48
C PRO A 33 -0.89 -12.07 1.60
N THR A 34 -0.38 -12.01 2.82
CA THR A 34 1.07 -11.85 3.05
C THR A 34 1.79 -13.13 2.67
N LEU A 35 2.85 -13.02 1.88
CA LEU A 35 3.76 -14.13 1.58
C LEU A 35 4.73 -14.38 2.74
N ALA A 36 4.22 -14.49 3.97
CA ALA A 36 5.02 -14.56 5.19
C ALA A 36 5.99 -15.76 5.20
N GLY A 37 5.56 -16.90 4.63
CA GLY A 37 6.39 -18.10 4.52
C GLY A 37 7.44 -18.04 3.39
N ALA A 38 7.38 -17.04 2.51
CA ALA A 38 8.29 -16.90 1.38
C ALA A 38 9.54 -16.05 1.70
N GLY A 39 9.64 -15.52 2.92
CA GLY A 39 10.77 -14.71 3.38
C GLY A 39 10.60 -13.20 3.15
N SER A 40 11.52 -12.41 3.72
CA SER A 40 11.44 -10.95 3.75
C SER A 40 11.44 -10.31 2.36
N GLU A 41 12.25 -10.82 1.42
CA GLU A 41 12.35 -10.27 0.06
C GLU A 41 11.02 -10.35 -0.68
N ALA A 42 10.29 -11.47 -0.54
CA ALA A 42 8.98 -11.63 -1.14
C ALA A 42 7.98 -10.62 -0.56
N VAL A 43 7.99 -10.41 0.76
CA VAL A 43 7.12 -9.43 1.43
C VAL A 43 7.44 -8.00 1.01
N ILE A 44 8.72 -7.63 0.92
CA ILE A 44 9.14 -6.30 0.41
C ILE A 44 8.67 -6.11 -1.03
N GLY A 45 8.82 -7.13 -1.88
CA GLY A 45 8.30 -7.12 -3.26
C GLY A 45 6.78 -6.92 -3.31
N GLN A 46 6.02 -7.49 -2.37
CA GLN A 46 4.58 -7.25 -2.26
C GLN A 46 4.26 -5.80 -1.87
N ILE A 47 5.00 -5.22 -0.92
CA ILE A 47 4.81 -3.81 -0.52
C ILE A 47 5.00 -2.89 -1.73
N ILE A 48 6.07 -3.09 -2.51
CA ILE A 48 6.34 -2.33 -3.73
C ILE A 48 5.22 -2.52 -4.76
N THR A 49 4.77 -3.76 -4.96
CA THR A 49 3.69 -4.09 -5.92
C THR A 49 2.37 -3.40 -5.54
N LEU A 50 2.02 -3.38 -4.24
CA LEU A 50 0.83 -2.71 -3.76
C LEU A 50 0.95 -1.18 -3.86
N ALA A 51 2.14 -0.62 -3.60
CA ALA A 51 2.43 0.80 -3.81
C ALA A 51 2.20 1.20 -5.28
N ASP A 52 2.82 0.46 -6.20
CA ASP A 52 2.68 0.69 -7.64
C ASP A 52 1.24 0.60 -8.10
N LYS A 53 0.47 -0.36 -7.58
CA LYS A 53 -0.95 -0.50 -7.89
C LYS A 53 -1.73 0.75 -7.47
N LEU A 54 -1.55 1.20 -6.22
CA LEU A 54 -2.21 2.41 -5.71
C LEU A 54 -1.86 3.65 -6.55
N LEU A 55 -0.59 3.83 -6.89
CA LEU A 55 -0.14 5.00 -7.66
C LEU A 55 -0.64 4.97 -9.11
N LYS A 56 -0.72 3.79 -9.74
CA LYS A 56 -1.26 3.64 -11.10
C LYS A 56 -2.76 3.88 -11.16
N GLU A 57 -3.50 3.42 -10.14
CA GLU A 57 -4.96 3.61 -10.06
C GLU A 57 -5.32 5.05 -9.65
N HIS A 58 -4.40 5.76 -8.99
CA HIS A 58 -4.58 7.14 -8.53
C HIS A 58 -3.46 8.08 -9.02
N PRO A 59 -3.34 8.33 -10.34
CA PRO A 59 -2.24 9.09 -10.94
C PRO A 59 -2.15 10.55 -10.49
N GLN A 60 -3.22 11.09 -9.91
CA GLN A 60 -3.29 12.43 -9.32
C GLN A 60 -2.70 12.53 -7.90
N ALA A 61 -2.42 11.38 -7.27
CA ALA A 61 -1.83 11.31 -5.94
C ALA A 61 -0.38 11.80 -5.98
N LYS A 62 -0.03 12.68 -5.06
CA LYS A 62 1.35 13.11 -4.84
C LYS A 62 1.80 12.58 -3.49
N VAL A 63 2.66 11.56 -3.49
CA VAL A 63 3.26 11.00 -2.27
C VAL A 63 4.51 11.77 -1.89
#